data_AF-X1IR93-F1
#
_entry.id   AF-X1IR93-F1
#
_cell.length_a   1.000
_cell.length_b   1.000
_cell.length_c   1.000
_cell.angle_alpha   90.00
_cell.angle_beta   90.00
_cell.angle_gamma   90.00
#
_symmetry.space_group_name_H-M   'P 1'
#
loop_
_entity.id
_entity.type
_entity.pdbx_description
1 polymer ?
#
loop_
_entity_poly.entity_id
_entity_poly.type
_entity_poly.pdbx_seq_one_letter_code
_entity_poly.pdbx_strand_id
1 'polypeptide(L)'
;MENNFYLIGVGGQGIIRLGQIIADYGLKKDEKVKFFKEVGMAQRGGPVHCEVRIGNIFGSRIPPLSSDIIVVMELSEGLKSLEFIKPGGTVILNRKRIY
;
A
#
# COMPACT_ATOMS: atom_id res chain seq x y z
N MET A 1 7.29 11.75 12.86
CA MET A 1 6.00 11.59 12.18
C MET A 1 5.91 10.17 11.66
N GLU A 2 4.72 9.60 11.51
CA GLU A 2 4.52 8.28 10.91
C GLU A 2 3.78 8.49 9.59
N ASN A 3 4.30 7.89 8.51
CA ASN A 3 3.69 7.94 7.18
C ASN A 3 3.41 6.50 6.70
N ASN A 4 2.13 6.19 6.52
CA ASN A 4 1.60 4.89 6.17
C ASN A 4 0.97 4.90 4.78
N PHE A 5 1.53 4.09 3.87
CA PHE A 5 1.07 3.92 2.50
C PHE A 5 0.52 2.51 2.32
N TYR A 6 -0.74 2.41 1.90
CA TYR A 6 -1.38 1.15 1.55
C TYR A 6 -1.53 1.07 0.03
N LEU A 7 -0.96 0.06 -0.60
CA LEU A 7 -0.97 -0.10 -2.06
C LEU A 7 -1.71 -1.41 -2.37
N ILE A 8 -2.72 -1.35 -3.24
CA ILE A 8 -3.55 -2.52 -3.52
C ILE A 8 -3.92 -2.62 -5.00
N GLY A 9 -4.04 -3.84 -5.49
CA GLY A 9 -4.58 -4.14 -6.80
C GLY A 9 -4.33 -5.60 -7.16
N VAL A 10 -3.97 -5.87 -8.40
CA VAL A 10 -3.75 -7.24 -8.90
C VAL A 10 -2.34 -7.44 -9.47
N GLY A 11 -1.93 -8.71 -9.55
CA GLY A 11 -0.63 -9.12 -10.09
C GLY A 11 -0.37 -8.58 -11.49
N GLY A 12 0.81 -7.96 -11.67
CA GLY A 12 1.26 -7.37 -12.93
C GLY A 12 1.16 -5.83 -13.00
N GLN A 13 0.56 -5.17 -12.01
CA GLN A 13 0.37 -3.71 -12.00
C GLN A 13 1.54 -2.92 -11.38
N GLY A 14 2.61 -3.60 -10.92
CA GLY A 14 3.78 -2.94 -10.34
C GLY A 14 3.64 -2.48 -8.88
N ILE A 15 2.61 -2.94 -8.16
CA ILE A 15 2.30 -2.55 -6.76
C ILE A 15 3.50 -2.73 -5.82
N ILE A 16 4.14 -3.90 -5.85
CA ILE A 16 5.33 -4.20 -5.01
C ILE A 16 6.48 -3.26 -5.36
N ARG A 17 6.68 -2.97 -6.65
CA ARG A 17 7.76 -2.09 -7.10
C ARG A 17 7.53 -0.65 -6.64
N LEU A 18 6.29 -0.15 -6.71
CA LEU A 18 5.90 1.15 -6.17
C LEU A 18 6.19 1.23 -4.67
N GLY A 19 5.81 0.20 -3.90
CA GLY A 19 6.10 0.15 -2.47
C GLY A 19 7.60 0.14 -2.17
N GLN A 20 8.40 -0.60 -2.93
CA GLN A 20 9.86 -0.59 -2.80
C GLN A 20 10.44 0.81 -3.04
N ILE A 21 9.96 1.53 -4.07
CA ILE A 21 10.43 2.90 -4.35
C ILE A 21 10.12 3.84 -3.17
N ILE A 22 8.93 3.72 -2.56
CA ILE A 22 8.56 4.52 -1.38
C ILE A 22 9.42 4.13 -0.16
N ALA A 23 9.65 2.83 0.05
CA ALA A 23 10.51 2.33 1.12
C ALA A 23 11.96 2.84 0.94
N ASP A 24 12.51 2.75 -0.27
CA ASP A 24 13.84 3.24 -0.61
C ASP A 24 13.96 4.75 -0.35
N TYR A 25 12.91 5.51 -0.60
CA TYR A 25 12.88 6.94 -0.27
C TYR A 25 13.01 7.19 1.24
N GLY A 26 12.28 6.44 2.07
CA GLY A 26 12.40 6.55 3.54
C GLY A 26 13.79 6.15 4.04
N LEU A 27 14.34 5.06 3.50
CA LEU A 27 15.69 4.59 3.84
C LEU A 27 16.77 5.63 3.48
N LYS A 28 16.66 6.29 2.32
CA LYS A 28 17.58 7.36 1.89
C LYS A 28 17.54 8.61 2.77
N LYS A 29 16.50 8.75 3.60
CA LYS A 29 16.36 9.83 4.59
C LYS A 29 16.79 9.41 5.99
N ASP A 30 17.40 8.23 6.14
CA ASP A 30 17.78 7.63 7.42
C ASP A 30 16.58 7.41 8.36
N GLU A 31 15.37 7.26 7.82
CA GLU A 31 14.17 6.95 8.59
C GLU A 31 13.99 5.43 8.75
N LYS A 32 13.33 5.00 9.83
CA LYS A 32 12.94 3.59 9.97
C LYS A 32 11.85 3.28 8.96
N VAL A 33 11.95 2.14 8.30
CA VAL A 33 10.98 1.67 7.32
C VAL A 33 10.51 0.26 7.66
N LYS A 34 9.21 0.00 7.53
CA LYS A 34 8.63 -1.34 7.50
C LYS A 34 7.94 -1.54 6.17
N PHE A 35 8.27 -2.64 5.53
CA PHE A 35 7.74 -3.03 4.23
C PHE A 35 7.09 -4.41 4.38
N PHE A 36 5.80 -4.49 4.09
CA PHE A 36 5.05 -5.74 4.05
C PHE A 36 4.41 -5.90 2.67
N LYS A 37 4.38 -7.13 2.18
CA LYS A 37 3.70 -7.47 0.93
C LYS A 37 3.03 -8.82 1.08
N GLU A 38 1.86 -8.92 0.50
CA GLU A 38 1.15 -10.18 0.32
C GLU A 38 0.75 -10.29 -1.16
N VAL A 39 0.94 -11.48 -1.70
CA VAL A 39 0.62 -11.81 -3.07
C VAL A 39 -0.29 -13.02 -3.01
N GLY A 40 -1.51 -12.89 -3.53
CA GLY A 40 -2.45 -13.99 -3.63
C GLY A 40 -1.88 -15.14 -4.46
N MET A 41 -2.40 -16.35 -4.24
CA MET A 41 -1.91 -17.58 -4.87
C MET A 41 -2.05 -17.61 -6.40
N ALA A 42 -2.85 -16.72 -6.99
CA ALA A 42 -3.02 -16.63 -8.44
C ALA A 42 -1.84 -15.88 -9.09
N GLN A 43 -1.12 -16.59 -9.96
CA GLN A 43 0.13 -16.14 -10.60
C GLN A 43 -0.05 -14.91 -11.53
N ARG A 44 -1.28 -14.65 -12.02
CA ARG A 44 -1.71 -13.43 -12.70
C ARG A 44 -3.14 -13.08 -12.29
N GLY A 45 -3.45 -11.80 -12.15
CA GLY A 45 -4.79 -11.33 -11.75
C GLY A 45 -5.16 -11.59 -10.29
N GLY A 46 -4.30 -12.27 -9.51
CA GLY A 46 -4.49 -12.44 -8.07
C GLY A 46 -4.35 -11.12 -7.30
N PRO A 47 -5.00 -11.00 -6.13
CA PRO A 47 -4.90 -9.81 -5.29
C PRO A 47 -3.46 -9.61 -4.82
N VAL A 48 -3.01 -8.37 -4.82
CA VAL A 48 -1.71 -7.96 -4.32
C VAL A 48 -1.94 -6.77 -3.41
N HIS A 49 -1.45 -6.85 -2.19
CA HIS A 49 -1.39 -5.71 -1.30
C HIS A 49 0.03 -5.51 -0.77
N CYS A 50 0.39 -4.25 -0.58
CA CYS A 50 1.69 -3.85 -0.09
C CYS A 50 1.51 -2.68 0.88
N GLU A 51 2.13 -2.79 2.04
CA GLU A 51 2.09 -1.79 3.09
C GLU A 51 3.49 -1.24 3.30
N VAL A 52 3.63 0.08 3.27
CA VAL A 52 4.88 0.77 3.55
C VAL A 52 4.64 1.73 4.71
N ARG A 53 5.44 1.60 5.76
CA ARG A 53 5.40 2.50 6.91
C ARG A 53 6.77 3.14 7.09
N ILE A 54 6.80 4.43 7.32
CA ILE A 54 8.03 5.23 7.48
C ILE A 54 7.94 6.09 8.74
N GLY A 55 9.01 6.16 9.52
CA GLY A 55 9.14 7.07 10.67
C GLY A 55 9.26 6.36 12.03
N ASN A 56 8.60 6.88 13.07
CA ASN A 56 8.69 6.28 14.42
C ASN A 56 7.69 5.12 14.61
N ILE A 57 8.01 3.98 14.01
CA ILE A 57 7.13 2.82 13.86
C ILE A 57 7.53 1.63 14.74
N PHE A 58 6.54 0.91 15.27
CA PHE A 58 6.73 -0.29 16.08
C PHE A 58 6.31 -1.59 15.36
N GLY A 59 5.08 -1.66 14.84
CA GLY A 59 4.53 -2.85 14.18
C GLY A 59 4.88 -2.95 12.69
N SER A 60 4.81 -4.17 12.14
CA SER A 60 5.06 -4.39 10.70
C SER A 60 3.85 -4.09 9.81
N ARG A 61 2.63 -4.17 10.37
CA ARG A 61 1.36 -3.97 9.64
C ARG A 61 0.74 -2.61 9.95
N ILE A 62 0.07 -2.02 8.97
CA ILE A 62 -0.74 -0.80 9.09
C ILE A 62 -2.00 -1.14 9.92
N PRO A 63 -2.23 -0.46 11.05
CA PRO A 63 -3.48 -0.60 11.80
C PRO A 63 -4.71 -0.10 10.99
N PRO A 64 -5.94 -0.55 11.31
CA PRO A 64 -7.15 0.05 10.77
C PRO A 64 -7.19 1.57 10.98
N LEU A 65 -7.80 2.30 10.05
CA LEU A 65 -7.97 3.75 10.08
C LEU A 65 -6.67 4.57 10.31
N SER A 66 -5.53 4.08 9.84
CA SER A 66 -4.22 4.70 10.09
C SER A 66 -3.36 4.97 8.85
N SER A 67 -3.82 4.55 7.66
CA SER A 67 -3.14 4.84 6.41
C SER A 67 -3.37 6.30 6.01
N ASP A 68 -2.29 7.01 5.70
CA ASP A 68 -2.33 8.38 5.19
C ASP A 68 -2.76 8.41 3.72
N ILE A 69 -2.25 7.45 2.95
CA ILE A 69 -2.49 7.35 1.52
C ILE A 69 -2.77 5.90 1.14
N ILE A 70 -3.89 5.69 0.44
CA ILE A 70 -4.17 4.43 -0.25
C ILE A 70 -4.04 4.63 -1.76
N VAL A 71 -3.24 3.79 -2.42
CA VAL A 71 -3.15 3.72 -3.88
C VAL A 71 -3.86 2.45 -4.36
N VAL A 72 -4.96 2.65 -5.07
CA VAL A 72 -5.81 1.59 -5.61
C VAL A 72 -5.53 1.44 -7.10
N MET A 73 -4.92 0.32 -7.47
CA MET A 73 -4.60 -0.01 -8.85
C MET A 73 -5.69 -0.86 -9.53
N GLU A 74 -6.53 -1.55 -8.74
CA GLU A 74 -7.72 -2.29 -9.20
C GLU A 74 -8.90 -2.03 -8.25
N LEU A 75 -10.05 -1.64 -8.80
CA LEU A 75 -11.19 -1.14 -8.05
C LEU A 75 -11.83 -2.22 -7.17
N SER A 76 -11.94 -3.45 -7.69
CA SER A 76 -12.53 -4.57 -6.95
C SER A 76 -11.76 -4.91 -5.67
N GLU A 77 -10.44 -4.72 -5.68
CA GLU A 77 -9.59 -4.87 -4.50
C GLU A 77 -9.61 -3.62 -3.62
N GLY A 78 -9.68 -2.43 -4.23
CA GLY A 78 -9.70 -1.14 -3.52
C GLY A 78 -10.79 -1.00 -2.46
N LEU A 79 -11.98 -1.56 -2.71
CA LEU A 79 -13.08 -1.52 -1.73
C LEU A 79 -12.69 -2.20 -0.39
N LYS A 80 -11.86 -3.25 -0.43
CA LYS A 80 -11.38 -3.96 0.77
C LYS A 80 -10.38 -3.11 1.57
N SER A 81 -9.68 -2.18 0.91
CA SER A 81 -8.67 -1.34 1.56
C SER A 81 -9.24 -0.15 2.35
N LEU A 82 -10.53 0.17 2.18
CA LEU A 82 -11.15 1.35 2.80
C LEU A 82 -11.19 1.29 4.33
N GLU A 83 -11.08 0.12 4.95
CA GLU A 83 -10.99 0.01 6.42
C GLU A 83 -9.65 0.52 6.99
N PHE A 84 -8.63 0.69 6.14
CA PHE A 84 -7.31 1.13 6.56
C PHE A 84 -7.09 2.64 6.45
N ILE A 85 -7.88 3.39 5.67
CA ILE A 85 -7.67 4.83 5.49
C ILE A 85 -8.08 5.60 6.75
N LYS A 86 -7.21 6.50 7.22
CA LYS A 86 -7.54 7.38 8.33
C LYS A 86 -8.55 8.47 7.92
N PRO A 87 -9.32 9.06 8.86
CA PRO A 87 -10.11 10.25 8.58
C PRO A 87 -9.25 11.38 7.98
N GLY A 88 -9.69 11.93 6.86
CA GLY A 88 -8.93 12.96 6.12
C GLY A 88 -7.72 12.44 5.33
N GLY A 89 -7.53 11.12 5.26
CA GLY A 89 -6.53 10.50 4.40
C GLY A 89 -6.88 10.61 2.90
N THR A 90 -5.90 10.33 2.04
CA THR A 90 -6.07 10.44 0.58
C THR A 90 -6.17 9.07 -0.08
N VAL A 91 -7.14 8.92 -0.98
CA VAL A 91 -7.25 7.73 -1.84
C VAL A 91 -6.95 8.12 -3.29
N ILE A 92 -5.97 7.45 -3.88
CA ILE A 92 -5.59 7.60 -5.29
C ILE A 92 -6.09 6.36 -6.02
N LEU A 93 -7.11 6.54 -6.86
CA LEU A 93 -7.73 5.46 -7.63
C LEU A 93 -7.30 5.51 -9.09
N ASN A 94 -6.71 4.42 -9.58
CA ASN A 94 -6.56 4.19 -11.01
C ASN A 94 -7.94 3.92 -11.63
N ARG A 95 -8.39 4.83 -12.49
CA ARG A 95 -9.70 4.72 -13.17
C ARG A 95 -9.69 3.77 -14.36
N LYS A 96 -8.51 3.37 -14.85
CA LYS A 96 -8.40 2.44 -15.98
C LYS A 96 -8.77 1.04 -15.50
N ARG A 97 -9.90 0.52 -15.98
CA ARG A 97 -10.30 -0.86 -15.75
C ARG A 97 -9.40 -1.80 -16.55
N ILE A 98 -8.89 -2.82 -15.86
CA ILE A 98 -8.18 -3.94 -16.50
C ILE A 98 -9.13 -5.14 -16.60
N TYR A 99 -10.01 -5.29 -15.61
CA TYR A 99 -11.07 -6.28 -15.53
C TYR A 99 -12.45 -5.61 -15.37
#